data_AF-A0A433Q098-F1
#
_entry.id   AF-A0A433Q098-F1
#
_cell.length_a   1.000
_cell.length_b   1.000
_cell.length_c   1.000
_cell.angle_alpha   90.00
_cell.angle_beta   90.00
_cell.angle_gamma   90.00
#
_symmetry.space_group_name_H-M   'P 1'
#
loop_
_entity.id
_entity.type
_entity.pdbx_description
1 polymer ?
#
loop_
_entity_poly.entity_id
_entity_poly.type
_entity_poly.pdbx_seq_one_letter_code
_entity_poly.pdbx_strand_id
1 'polypeptide(L)'
;MPKHYGEGYQGAFLVTEQMVELWKELSGDSNRSIKRVLSGPMGVGKSYLALFLAAKAYAEGWLLLYISDAKKLAADDACAIAEAICKPLLALNKDILTIDDFNRMTFWRDGQVVNIAHNILEHLLNQLEKKTLLIIDEHGALFGFDPLIPKRQSLLIPLMHLDAWNEERKGTRVVLTGAAHAAKFEREYIENGMVDWLVFVTPLSSFIFDKLLNMSRILSRAVIRDKVKEITNHVPRELVSMEKYVHEKFYEATKEALAVTRQPSTTTDIYASVTDQDILFSLQRFRQNRRRECFAITEKCFYKDLQPTQRHAQRCALAAMFLPRKENDTDFNYQPFDYQFMDLGLVYRLEYGQYHPLYQAARDALLDIYKAMPLSNDVALAITSGNMDRLQFEAALFQQLLRFPEVILKATDLAGVEQTPVPIVFKHFKMLQDPPLKTSDNVLLRCYPTYPRFDFILGCMFIQTSISDFTTHNKDSADIEKAFEHSSSSRPTRSFDLRSQIEKYLDFAFGGCDLHKDGNGCHCAKIDPNSRRFIVTRDGKTVHDFRIVYIRGSPGFPNHTGKVEEFPDVLHVSFEELQDKLFGNLLIERRSGQ
;
A
#
# COMPACT_ATOMS: atom_id res chain seq x y z
N MET A 1 -0.44 27.36 9.27
CA MET A 1 0.07 26.12 9.89
C MET A 1 -0.95 25.02 9.65
N PRO A 2 -0.52 23.79 9.31
CA PRO A 2 -1.41 22.63 9.18
C PRO A 2 -2.24 22.39 10.44
N LYS A 3 -3.44 21.83 10.29
CA LYS A 3 -4.47 21.71 11.34
C LYS A 3 -4.03 20.99 12.62
N HIS A 4 -3.02 20.12 12.52
CA HIS A 4 -2.47 19.33 13.62
C HIS A 4 -0.97 19.58 13.85
N TYR A 5 -0.42 20.67 13.31
CA TYR A 5 0.99 20.99 13.49
C TYR A 5 1.27 21.35 14.95
N GLY A 6 2.15 20.57 15.61
CA GLY A 6 2.47 20.72 17.03
C GLY A 6 1.76 19.74 17.96
N GLU A 7 0.85 18.89 17.46
CA GLU A 7 0.26 17.79 18.23
C GLU A 7 1.16 16.53 18.12
N GLY A 8 1.73 16.06 19.23
CA GLY A 8 2.57 14.84 19.27
C GLY A 8 4.07 15.12 19.33
N TYR A 9 4.88 14.41 18.53
CA TYR A 9 6.35 14.56 18.49
C TYR A 9 6.74 16.00 18.15
N GLN A 10 7.17 16.75 19.17
CA GLN A 10 7.75 18.09 19.00
C GLN A 10 9.28 17.97 18.95
N GLY A 11 9.87 18.45 17.85
CA GLY A 11 11.30 18.35 17.57
C GLY A 11 11.69 19.06 16.26
N ALA A 12 12.89 18.77 15.75
CA ALA A 12 13.38 19.32 14.48
C ALA A 12 12.52 18.90 13.28
N PHE A 13 12.38 19.80 12.30
CA PHE A 13 11.64 19.51 11.07
C PHE A 13 12.34 18.39 10.28
N LEU A 14 11.67 17.26 10.05
CA LEU A 14 12.20 16.12 9.33
C LEU A 14 12.02 16.33 7.82
N VAL A 15 13.13 16.44 7.11
CA VAL A 15 13.13 16.52 5.64
C VAL A 15 13.18 15.11 5.05
N THR A 16 12.20 14.77 4.20
CA THR A 16 12.15 13.50 3.49
C THR A 16 12.81 13.59 2.11
N GLU A 17 13.12 12.45 1.51
CA GLU A 17 13.65 12.37 0.14
C GLU A 17 12.66 12.96 -0.86
N GLN A 18 11.38 12.59 -0.77
CA GLN A 18 10.31 13.11 -1.64
C GLN A 18 10.12 14.63 -1.51
N MET A 19 10.30 15.21 -0.32
CA MET A 19 10.30 16.66 -0.14
C MET A 19 11.41 17.33 -0.93
N VAL A 20 12.63 16.77 -0.88
CA VAL A 20 13.79 17.30 -1.60
C VAL A 20 13.61 17.17 -3.10
N GLU A 21 13.12 16.02 -3.57
CA GLU A 21 12.88 15.77 -4.99
C GLU A 21 11.83 16.73 -5.56
N LEU A 22 10.69 16.87 -4.90
CA LEU A 22 9.64 17.77 -5.33
C LEU A 22 10.08 19.24 -5.26
N TRP A 23 10.86 19.64 -4.25
CA TRP A 23 11.43 20.98 -4.20
C TRP A 23 12.41 21.25 -5.35
N LYS A 24 13.30 20.31 -5.67
CA LYS A 24 14.21 20.43 -6.82
C LYS A 24 13.44 20.61 -8.12
N GLU A 25 12.34 19.89 -8.28
CA GLU A 25 11.47 20.01 -9.45
C GLU A 25 10.82 21.41 -9.52
N LEU A 26 10.20 21.87 -8.41
CA LEU A 26 9.53 23.16 -8.37
C LEU A 26 10.50 24.35 -8.51
N SER A 27 11.67 24.28 -7.86
CA SER A 27 12.72 25.32 -7.90
C SER A 27 13.49 25.34 -9.20
N GLY A 28 13.49 24.23 -9.95
CA GLY A 28 14.07 24.16 -11.28
C GLY A 28 13.47 25.17 -12.25
N ASP A 29 14.28 25.58 -13.21
CA ASP A 29 13.79 26.33 -14.36
C ASP A 29 12.98 25.39 -15.25
N SER A 30 11.85 25.89 -15.71
CA SER A 30 10.92 25.14 -16.55
C SER A 30 10.45 26.04 -17.67
N ASN A 31 10.28 25.48 -18.86
CA ASN A 31 9.66 26.21 -19.97
C ASN A 31 8.14 26.29 -19.84
N ARG A 32 7.57 25.65 -18.80
CA ARG A 32 6.14 25.63 -18.51
C ARG A 32 5.80 25.84 -17.04
N SER A 33 4.57 26.23 -16.75
CA SER A 33 4.04 26.20 -15.39
C SER A 33 4.04 24.76 -14.84
N ILE A 34 4.34 24.61 -13.54
CA ILE A 34 4.39 23.29 -12.89
C ILE A 34 3.18 23.14 -11.98
N LYS A 35 2.40 22.08 -12.20
CA LYS A 35 1.23 21.73 -11.38
C LYS A 35 1.43 20.36 -10.76
N ARG A 36 1.16 20.26 -9.46
CA ARG A 36 1.29 19.02 -8.70
C ARG A 36 0.09 18.80 -7.78
N VAL A 37 -0.41 17.58 -7.77
CA VAL A 37 -1.48 17.11 -6.89
C VAL A 37 -0.91 16.03 -6.00
N LEU A 38 -0.73 16.34 -4.72
CA LEU A 38 -0.26 15.39 -3.72
C LEU A 38 -1.40 14.43 -3.38
N SER A 39 -1.31 13.23 -3.92
CA SER A 39 -2.26 12.15 -3.73
C SER A 39 -1.74 11.17 -2.68
N GLY A 40 -2.64 10.53 -1.94
CA GLY A 40 -2.28 9.52 -0.96
C GLY A 40 -3.26 9.50 0.21
N PRO A 41 -3.25 8.46 1.03
CA PRO A 41 -4.21 8.32 2.10
C PRO A 41 -3.97 9.34 3.23
N MET A 42 -4.92 9.38 4.14
CA MET A 42 -4.83 10.21 5.32
C MET A 42 -3.66 9.75 6.22
N GLY A 43 -2.82 10.70 6.67
CA GLY A 43 -1.78 10.44 7.68
C GLY A 43 -0.37 10.11 7.17
N VAL A 44 -0.15 10.03 5.86
CA VAL A 44 1.18 9.80 5.25
C VAL A 44 2.08 11.04 5.21
N GLY A 45 1.56 12.23 5.54
CA GLY A 45 2.37 13.45 5.64
C GLY A 45 2.21 14.47 4.52
N LYS A 46 1.14 14.43 3.72
CA LYS A 46 0.90 15.37 2.61
C LYS A 46 0.89 16.85 3.04
N SER A 47 0.14 17.20 4.08
CA SER A 47 0.11 18.55 4.64
C SER A 47 1.46 18.97 5.24
N TYR A 48 2.25 18.01 5.72
CA TYR A 48 3.60 18.26 6.23
C TYR A 48 4.59 18.55 5.09
N LEU A 49 4.46 17.83 3.97
CA LEU A 49 5.17 18.12 2.72
C LEU A 49 4.77 19.49 2.15
N ALA A 50 3.48 19.81 2.11
CA ALA A 50 2.99 21.11 1.65
C ALA A 50 3.55 22.27 2.48
N LEU A 51 3.63 22.11 3.81
CA LEU A 51 4.28 23.07 4.69
C LEU A 51 5.78 23.24 4.39
N PHE A 52 6.50 22.15 4.11
CA PHE A 52 7.92 22.22 3.71
C PHE A 52 8.11 23.08 2.45
N LEU A 53 7.28 22.85 1.43
CA LEU A 53 7.34 23.60 0.18
C LEU A 53 7.03 25.09 0.38
N ALA A 54 6.00 25.40 1.18
CA ALA A 54 5.68 26.77 1.57
C ALA A 54 6.86 27.46 2.25
N ALA A 55 7.46 26.80 3.25
CA ALA A 55 8.61 27.34 3.98
C ALA A 55 9.81 27.58 3.08
N LYS A 56 10.08 26.67 2.13
CA LYS A 56 11.14 26.81 1.13
C LYS A 56 10.91 27.97 0.17
N ALA A 57 9.70 28.10 -0.39
CA ALA A 57 9.37 29.18 -1.31
C ALA A 57 9.49 30.56 -0.63
N TYR A 58 8.99 30.66 0.60
CA TYR A 58 9.13 31.88 1.40
C TYR A 58 10.62 32.22 1.67
N ALA A 59 11.43 31.22 2.06
CA ALA A 59 12.86 31.42 2.31
C ALA A 59 13.65 31.86 1.06
N GLU A 60 13.18 31.50 -0.14
CA GLU A 60 13.77 31.96 -1.41
C GLU A 60 13.12 33.24 -1.97
N GLY A 61 12.25 33.89 -1.19
CA GLY A 61 11.62 35.16 -1.56
C GLY A 61 10.57 35.03 -2.67
N TRP A 62 9.99 33.84 -2.86
CA TRP A 62 8.91 33.65 -3.83
C TRP A 62 7.61 34.18 -3.25
N LEU A 63 6.77 34.75 -4.12
CA LEU A 63 5.42 35.10 -3.73
C LEU A 63 4.61 33.81 -3.48
N LEU A 64 4.04 33.69 -2.27
CA LEU A 64 3.44 32.47 -1.77
C LEU A 64 1.99 32.67 -1.30
N LEU A 65 1.05 31.90 -1.81
CA LEU A 65 -0.26 31.73 -1.17
C LEU A 65 -0.37 30.31 -0.62
N TYR A 66 -0.43 30.17 0.70
CA TYR A 66 -0.70 28.88 1.36
C TYR A 66 -2.02 28.91 2.12
N ILE A 67 -2.98 28.10 1.68
CA ILE A 67 -4.26 27.89 2.35
C ILE A 67 -4.25 26.50 2.98
N SER A 68 -4.14 26.45 4.31
CA SER A 68 -3.93 25.20 5.06
C SER A 68 -5.18 24.35 5.31
N ASP A 69 -6.37 24.84 4.95
CA ASP A 69 -7.63 24.09 5.03
C ASP A 69 -8.58 24.68 3.98
N ALA A 70 -8.78 23.96 2.86
CA ALA A 70 -9.62 24.41 1.76
C ALA A 70 -11.10 24.61 2.15
N LYS A 71 -11.56 24.08 3.30
CA LYS A 71 -12.94 24.35 3.78
C LYS A 71 -13.18 25.83 4.04
N LYS A 72 -12.12 26.62 4.28
CA LYS A 72 -12.21 28.09 4.38
C LYS A 72 -12.69 28.75 3.09
N LEU A 73 -12.56 28.07 1.95
CA LEU A 73 -13.03 28.52 0.64
C LEU A 73 -14.42 27.98 0.30
N ALA A 74 -15.06 27.21 1.18
CA ALA A 74 -16.38 26.63 0.99
C ALA A 74 -17.51 27.49 1.56
N ALA A 75 -17.30 28.80 1.73
CA ALA A 75 -18.33 29.73 2.18
C ALA A 75 -19.33 30.05 1.07
N ASP A 76 -20.59 30.34 1.43
CA ASP A 76 -21.60 30.77 0.45
C ASP A 76 -21.40 32.23 0.00
N ASP A 77 -20.71 33.04 0.80
CA ASP A 77 -20.40 34.44 0.51
C ASP A 77 -19.06 34.60 -0.22
N ALA A 78 -19.11 35.23 -1.41
CA ALA A 78 -17.92 35.52 -2.22
C ALA A 78 -16.93 36.45 -1.51
N CYS A 79 -17.39 37.39 -0.68
CA CYS A 79 -16.52 38.26 0.10
C CYS A 79 -15.71 37.45 1.14
N ALA A 80 -16.36 36.53 1.86
CA ALA A 80 -15.68 35.64 2.79
C ALA A 80 -14.60 34.77 2.11
N ILE A 81 -14.89 34.23 0.91
CA ILE A 81 -13.90 33.48 0.12
C ILE A 81 -12.71 34.37 -0.26
N ALA A 82 -13.01 35.58 -0.76
CA ALA A 82 -11.99 36.52 -1.16
C ALA A 82 -11.10 36.94 0.02
N GLU A 83 -11.66 37.16 1.21
CA GLU A 83 -10.89 37.40 2.42
C GLU A 83 -10.00 36.21 2.80
N ALA A 84 -10.48 34.98 2.63
CA ALA A 84 -9.72 33.76 2.87
C ALA A 84 -8.54 33.57 1.90
N ILE A 85 -8.51 34.31 0.79
CA ILE A 85 -7.40 34.38 -0.17
C ILE A 85 -6.49 35.57 0.15
N CYS A 86 -7.06 36.77 0.27
CA CYS A 86 -6.31 38.01 0.44
C CYS A 86 -5.57 38.09 1.78
N LYS A 87 -6.22 37.71 2.90
CA LYS A 87 -5.61 37.82 4.23
C LYS A 87 -4.36 36.93 4.37
N PRO A 88 -4.38 35.64 3.99
CA PRO A 88 -3.17 34.81 4.04
C PRO A 88 -2.07 35.28 3.11
N LEU A 89 -2.39 35.73 1.88
CA LEU A 89 -1.39 36.26 0.95
C LEU A 89 -0.65 37.46 1.57
N LEU A 90 -1.39 38.45 2.06
CA LEU A 90 -0.79 39.66 2.64
C LEU A 90 0.01 39.34 3.90
N ALA A 91 -0.50 38.44 4.75
CA ALA A 91 0.18 38.05 5.99
C ALA A 91 1.50 37.32 5.72
N LEU A 92 1.55 36.43 4.73
CA LEU A 92 2.72 35.63 4.40
C LEU A 92 3.79 36.40 3.60
N ASN A 93 3.41 37.43 2.85
CA ASN A 93 4.30 38.09 1.90
C ASN A 93 4.52 39.58 2.21
N LYS A 94 4.24 40.03 3.43
CA LYS A 94 4.37 41.45 3.81
C LYS A 94 5.76 42.04 3.54
N ASP A 95 6.78 41.20 3.55
CA ASP A 95 8.20 41.48 3.35
C ASP A 95 8.69 41.17 1.94
N ILE A 96 7.86 40.52 1.11
CA ILE A 96 8.16 40.13 -0.28
C ILE A 96 7.41 41.00 -1.30
N LEU A 97 6.20 41.45 -0.95
CA LEU A 97 5.34 42.23 -1.83
C LEU A 97 5.95 43.59 -2.18
N THR A 98 5.96 43.90 -3.47
CA THR A 98 6.43 45.18 -4.01
C THR A 98 5.26 46.10 -4.35
N ILE A 99 5.55 47.37 -4.62
CA ILE A 99 4.54 48.35 -5.09
C ILE A 99 3.91 47.89 -6.41
N ASP A 100 4.68 47.27 -7.32
CA ASP A 100 4.14 46.73 -8.57
C ASP A 100 3.14 45.59 -8.31
N ASP A 101 3.43 44.72 -7.35
CA ASP A 101 2.53 43.64 -6.94
C ASP A 101 1.20 44.21 -6.40
N PHE A 102 1.25 45.28 -5.59
CA PHE A 102 0.05 45.99 -5.11
C PHE A 102 -0.75 46.64 -6.24
N ASN A 103 -0.08 47.25 -7.21
CA ASN A 103 -0.74 47.82 -8.38
C ASN A 103 -1.46 46.72 -9.17
N ARG A 104 -0.82 45.57 -9.41
CA ARG A 104 -1.44 44.42 -10.10
C ARG A 104 -2.66 43.86 -9.35
N MET A 105 -2.63 43.85 -8.01
CA MET A 105 -3.79 43.43 -7.21
C MET A 105 -4.99 44.36 -7.37
N THR A 106 -4.75 45.66 -7.61
CA THR A 106 -5.77 46.72 -7.60
C THR A 106 -6.12 47.28 -9.00
N PHE A 107 -5.50 46.77 -10.07
CA PHE A 107 -5.45 47.43 -11.38
C PHE A 107 -6.78 47.53 -12.17
N TRP A 108 -7.90 46.99 -11.69
CA TRP A 108 -9.19 47.09 -12.38
C TRP A 108 -10.38 47.20 -11.39
N ARG A 109 -10.95 48.41 -11.28
CA ARG A 109 -12.20 48.82 -10.59
C ARG A 109 -12.28 48.70 -9.06
N ASP A 110 -12.77 49.81 -8.46
CA ASP A 110 -13.39 49.97 -7.14
C ASP A 110 -13.20 48.83 -6.14
N GLY A 111 -12.01 48.72 -5.53
CA GLY A 111 -11.72 48.24 -4.15
C GLY A 111 -12.44 47.00 -3.57
N GLN A 112 -13.22 46.25 -4.33
CA GLN A 112 -13.99 45.12 -3.84
C GLN A 112 -13.04 43.95 -3.65
N VAL A 113 -13.01 43.40 -2.43
CA VAL A 113 -12.11 42.31 -2.03
C VAL A 113 -12.15 41.11 -2.98
N VAL A 114 -13.31 40.85 -3.61
CA VAL A 114 -13.51 39.79 -4.60
C VAL A 114 -12.68 40.01 -5.86
N ASN A 115 -12.63 41.23 -6.40
CA ASN A 115 -11.81 41.55 -7.58
C ASN A 115 -10.31 41.44 -7.26
N ILE A 116 -9.92 41.84 -6.04
CA ILE A 116 -8.54 41.68 -5.57
C ILE A 116 -8.16 40.20 -5.53
N ALA A 117 -9.01 39.34 -4.96
CA ALA A 117 -8.78 37.91 -4.92
C ALA A 117 -8.68 37.30 -6.33
N HIS A 118 -9.50 37.77 -7.28
CA HIS A 118 -9.44 37.36 -8.68
C HIS A 118 -8.09 37.71 -9.32
N ASN A 119 -7.64 38.96 -9.16
CA ASN A 119 -6.35 39.42 -9.68
C ASN A 119 -5.17 38.67 -9.03
N ILE A 120 -5.29 38.29 -7.76
CA ILE A 120 -4.28 37.47 -7.08
C ILE A 120 -4.12 36.12 -7.79
N LEU A 121 -5.22 35.41 -8.05
CA LEU A 121 -5.17 34.08 -8.67
C LEU A 121 -4.79 34.15 -10.15
N GLU A 122 -5.40 35.05 -10.93
CA GLU A 122 -5.22 35.08 -12.39
C GLU A 122 -3.96 35.79 -12.86
N HIS A 123 -3.45 36.75 -12.09
CA HIS A 123 -2.34 37.59 -12.52
C HIS A 123 -1.15 37.50 -11.60
N LEU A 124 -1.36 37.68 -10.29
CA LEU A 124 -0.26 37.82 -9.36
C LEU A 124 0.48 36.49 -9.13
N LEU A 125 -0.26 35.41 -8.94
CA LEU A 125 0.30 34.07 -8.80
C LEU A 125 0.57 33.39 -10.15
N ASN A 126 0.07 33.94 -11.27
CA ASN A 126 0.22 33.37 -12.59
C ASN A 126 1.26 34.11 -13.45
N GLN A 127 2.54 33.99 -13.09
CA GLN A 127 3.63 34.80 -13.65
C GLN A 127 4.36 34.13 -14.82
N LEU A 128 4.83 34.95 -15.78
CA LEU A 128 5.66 34.47 -16.89
C LEU A 128 7.04 34.01 -16.44
N GLU A 129 7.73 34.78 -15.59
CA GLU A 129 9.14 34.51 -15.26
C GLU A 129 9.39 34.43 -13.74
N LYS A 130 8.85 35.39 -12.97
CA LYS A 130 9.03 35.43 -11.51
C LYS A 130 8.37 34.20 -10.87
N LYS A 131 9.14 33.42 -10.10
CA LYS A 131 8.63 32.21 -9.45
C LYS A 131 7.60 32.56 -8.36
N THR A 132 6.46 31.90 -8.41
CA THR A 132 5.34 32.03 -7.47
C THR A 132 4.87 30.64 -7.07
N LEU A 133 4.30 30.52 -5.87
CA LEU A 133 3.77 29.25 -5.39
C LEU A 133 2.38 29.41 -4.79
N LEU A 134 1.41 28.69 -5.35
CA LEU A 134 0.11 28.44 -4.74
C LEU A 134 0.09 27.06 -4.10
N ILE A 135 -0.30 26.98 -2.83
CA ILE A 135 -0.57 25.72 -2.14
C ILE A 135 -1.97 25.73 -1.54
N ILE A 136 -2.81 24.76 -1.93
CA ILE A 136 -4.11 24.50 -1.30
C ILE A 136 -4.09 23.13 -0.62
N ASP A 137 -4.08 23.15 0.72
CA ASP A 137 -4.16 21.95 1.56
C ASP A 137 -5.62 21.50 1.73
N GLU A 138 -5.84 20.21 1.93
CA GLU A 138 -7.17 19.59 2.02
C GLU A 138 -8.12 19.94 0.85
N HIS A 139 -7.58 20.17 -0.36
CA HIS A 139 -8.29 20.63 -1.56
C HIS A 139 -9.53 19.79 -1.90
N GLY A 140 -9.51 18.48 -1.62
CA GLY A 140 -10.67 17.59 -1.80
C GLY A 140 -11.95 18.04 -1.08
N ALA A 141 -11.85 18.89 -0.05
CA ALA A 141 -13.01 19.46 0.65
C ALA A 141 -13.93 20.30 -0.26
N LEU A 142 -13.40 20.85 -1.36
CA LEU A 142 -14.18 21.64 -2.33
C LEU A 142 -15.13 20.78 -3.17
N PHE A 143 -14.95 19.45 -3.16
CA PHE A 143 -15.64 18.50 -4.01
C PHE A 143 -16.64 17.60 -3.26
N GLY A 144 -16.80 17.84 -1.95
CA GLY A 144 -17.71 17.09 -1.08
C GLY A 144 -19.18 17.54 -1.15
N PHE A 145 -19.52 18.54 -1.97
CA PHE A 145 -20.87 19.12 -2.06
C PHE A 145 -21.44 18.98 -3.48
N ASP A 146 -22.77 18.99 -3.61
CA ASP A 146 -23.47 19.04 -4.89
C ASP A 146 -24.41 20.27 -4.92
N PRO A 147 -24.26 21.23 -5.85
CA PRO A 147 -23.15 21.36 -6.81
C PRO A 147 -21.82 21.64 -6.10
N LEU A 148 -20.70 21.29 -6.75
CA LEU A 148 -19.34 21.48 -6.22
C LEU A 148 -19.04 22.96 -5.93
N ILE A 149 -18.20 23.24 -4.93
CA ILE A 149 -17.87 24.62 -4.53
C ILE A 149 -17.33 25.46 -5.70
N PRO A 150 -16.37 24.97 -6.53
CA PRO A 150 -15.88 25.74 -7.67
C PRO A 150 -16.94 26.01 -8.76
N LYS A 151 -18.02 25.24 -8.81
CA LYS A 151 -19.16 25.51 -9.71
C LYS A 151 -20.10 26.57 -9.16
N ARG A 152 -20.19 26.70 -7.83
CA ARG A 152 -20.98 27.75 -7.15
C ARG A 152 -20.28 29.11 -7.18
N GLN A 153 -18.95 29.10 -7.18
CA GLN A 153 -18.11 30.29 -7.00
C GLN A 153 -17.08 30.40 -8.13
N SER A 154 -17.32 31.30 -9.08
CA SER A 154 -16.49 31.44 -10.29
C SER A 154 -15.02 31.75 -9.98
N LEU A 155 -14.75 32.48 -8.89
CA LEU A 155 -13.41 32.77 -8.39
C LEU A 155 -12.55 31.51 -8.16
N LEU A 156 -13.17 30.37 -7.87
CA LEU A 156 -12.49 29.12 -7.53
C LEU A 156 -12.39 28.14 -8.71
N ILE A 157 -12.89 28.50 -9.90
CA ILE A 157 -12.79 27.69 -11.13
C ILE A 157 -11.34 27.24 -11.41
N PRO A 158 -10.30 28.09 -11.26
CA PRO A 158 -8.90 27.66 -11.46
C PRO A 158 -8.42 26.55 -10.51
N LEU A 159 -9.13 26.29 -9.41
CA LEU A 159 -8.83 25.17 -8.50
C LEU A 159 -9.51 23.86 -8.93
N MET A 160 -10.46 23.91 -9.86
CA MET A 160 -11.09 22.74 -10.48
C MET A 160 -10.41 22.37 -11.80
N HIS A 161 -9.96 23.37 -12.56
CA HIS A 161 -9.36 23.23 -13.88
C HIS A 161 -7.90 23.67 -13.85
N LEU A 162 -6.98 22.71 -13.69
CA LEU A 162 -5.55 23.00 -13.52
C LEU A 162 -4.87 23.55 -14.79
N ASP A 163 -5.49 23.37 -15.95
CA ASP A 163 -5.15 24.01 -17.23
C ASP A 163 -5.35 25.53 -17.22
N ALA A 164 -6.20 26.06 -16.33
CA ALA A 164 -6.36 27.52 -16.13
C ALA A 164 -5.04 28.21 -15.74
N TRP A 165 -4.07 27.46 -15.21
CA TRP A 165 -2.74 27.96 -14.83
C TRP A 165 -1.74 28.00 -16.01
N ASN A 166 -2.22 28.02 -17.25
CA ASN A 166 -1.54 28.23 -18.53
C ASN A 166 -0.08 27.72 -18.61
N GLU A 167 0.16 26.73 -19.47
CA GLU A 167 1.48 26.14 -19.69
C GLU A 167 2.58 27.18 -19.94
N GLU A 168 2.34 28.30 -20.63
CA GLU A 168 3.38 29.29 -20.97
C GLU A 168 3.91 30.11 -19.76
N ARG A 169 3.25 30.01 -18.60
CA ARG A 169 3.55 30.81 -17.40
C ARG A 169 4.67 30.17 -16.59
N LYS A 170 5.91 30.31 -17.08
CA LYS A 170 7.12 29.62 -16.57
C LYS A 170 7.42 29.87 -15.10
N GLY A 171 6.95 30.97 -14.51
CA GLY A 171 7.10 31.29 -13.09
C GLY A 171 6.07 30.61 -12.18
N THR A 172 4.93 30.18 -12.73
CA THR A 172 3.80 29.65 -11.95
C THR A 172 4.07 28.25 -11.41
N ARG A 173 3.85 28.05 -10.11
CA ARG A 173 3.83 26.74 -9.44
C ARG A 173 2.55 26.56 -8.65
N VAL A 174 1.88 25.42 -8.81
CA VAL A 174 0.63 25.09 -8.11
C VAL A 174 0.74 23.71 -7.46
N VAL A 175 0.46 23.64 -6.17
CA VAL A 175 0.43 22.38 -5.41
C VAL A 175 -0.91 22.25 -4.70
N LEU A 176 -1.65 21.19 -5.04
CA LEU A 176 -2.91 20.85 -4.38
C LEU A 176 -2.69 19.59 -3.54
N THR A 177 -3.26 19.50 -2.35
CA THR A 177 -3.20 18.25 -1.57
C THR A 177 -4.56 17.62 -1.43
N GLY A 178 -4.64 16.31 -1.65
CA GLY A 178 -5.87 15.57 -1.45
C GLY A 178 -6.17 15.22 0.01
N ALA A 179 -7.41 15.42 0.48
CA ALA A 179 -7.94 14.81 1.70
C ALA A 179 -8.74 13.52 1.38
N ALA A 180 -9.48 12.98 2.37
CA ALA A 180 -10.36 11.81 2.30
C ALA A 180 -11.55 11.90 1.30
N HIS A 181 -11.50 12.82 0.34
CA HIS A 181 -12.45 12.99 -0.77
C HIS A 181 -11.75 13.41 -2.08
N ALA A 182 -10.41 13.49 -2.07
CA ALA A 182 -9.63 13.92 -3.21
C ALA A 182 -9.67 12.93 -4.36
N ALA A 183 -10.02 11.68 -4.06
CA ALA A 183 -10.07 10.66 -5.06
C ALA A 183 -11.24 10.85 -6.04
N LYS A 184 -12.27 11.64 -5.66
CA LYS A 184 -13.27 12.18 -6.59
C LYS A 184 -12.66 13.22 -7.54
N PHE A 185 -11.88 14.17 -7.02
CA PHE A 185 -11.20 15.17 -7.85
C PHE A 185 -10.24 14.51 -8.85
N GLU A 186 -9.37 13.63 -8.35
CA GLU A 186 -8.40 12.90 -9.16
C GLU A 186 -9.06 12.03 -10.24
N ARG A 187 -10.26 11.49 -9.99
CA ARG A 187 -10.97 10.66 -10.98
C ARG A 187 -11.71 11.50 -12.02
N GLU A 188 -12.41 12.54 -11.58
CA GLU A 188 -13.34 13.28 -12.42
C GLU A 188 -12.69 14.45 -13.16
N TYR A 189 -11.55 14.97 -12.67
CA TYR A 189 -10.94 16.21 -13.16
C TYR A 189 -9.46 16.09 -13.53
N ILE A 190 -8.80 14.96 -13.28
CA ILE A 190 -7.46 14.67 -13.82
C ILE A 190 -7.63 13.72 -15.00
N GLU A 191 -7.55 14.29 -16.21
CA GLU A 191 -7.76 13.57 -17.47
C GLU A 191 -6.48 12.90 -17.99
N ASN A 192 -6.64 12.06 -19.03
CA ASN A 192 -5.52 11.43 -19.75
C ASN A 192 -4.60 12.51 -20.34
N GLY A 193 -3.37 12.60 -19.83
CA GLY A 193 -2.39 13.64 -20.15
C GLY A 193 -1.97 14.49 -18.95
N MET A 194 -2.74 14.46 -17.86
CA MET A 194 -2.44 15.15 -16.59
C MET A 194 -1.89 14.22 -15.51
N VAL A 195 -1.63 12.95 -15.87
CA VAL A 195 -1.09 11.90 -15.00
C VAL A 195 0.22 12.34 -14.34
N ASP A 196 1.09 13.02 -15.09
CA ASP A 196 2.39 13.55 -14.62
C ASP A 196 2.24 14.69 -13.60
N TRP A 197 1.02 15.14 -13.30
CA TRP A 197 0.76 16.11 -12.25
C TRP A 197 0.52 15.43 -10.90
N LEU A 198 0.27 14.12 -10.86
CA LEU A 198 0.05 13.41 -9.60
C LEU A 198 1.37 13.02 -8.94
N VAL A 199 1.48 13.33 -7.65
CA VAL A 199 2.58 12.88 -6.79
C VAL A 199 1.99 11.97 -5.73
N PHE A 200 2.29 10.69 -5.79
CA PHE A 200 1.85 9.73 -4.78
C PHE A 200 2.73 9.86 -3.53
N VAL A 201 2.14 10.34 -2.44
CA VAL A 201 2.78 10.41 -1.14
C VAL A 201 2.55 9.07 -0.42
N THR A 202 3.66 8.40 -0.14
CA THR A 202 3.72 7.05 0.42
C THR A 202 4.16 7.09 1.89
N PRO A 203 4.10 5.97 2.63
CA PRO A 203 4.72 5.90 3.95
C PRO A 203 6.21 6.26 3.91
N LEU A 204 6.75 6.73 5.04
CA LEU A 204 8.13 7.20 5.10
C LEU A 204 9.14 6.09 4.77
N SER A 205 10.30 6.48 4.22
CA SER A 205 11.45 5.58 4.11
C SER A 205 11.84 5.07 5.50
N SER A 206 12.34 3.84 5.59
CA SER A 206 12.78 3.23 6.86
C SER A 206 13.76 4.14 7.61
N PHE A 207 14.68 4.78 6.88
CA PHE A 207 15.67 5.70 7.42
C PHE A 207 15.06 6.98 8.03
N ILE A 208 14.09 7.60 7.36
CA ILE A 208 13.44 8.80 7.91
C ILE A 208 12.47 8.43 9.03
N PHE A 209 11.73 7.33 8.88
CA PHE A 209 10.86 6.83 9.94
C PHE A 209 11.65 6.51 11.21
N ASP A 210 12.86 5.99 11.08
CA ASP A 210 13.78 5.75 12.18
C ASP A 210 14.14 7.01 12.96
N LYS A 211 14.36 8.13 12.27
CA LYS A 211 14.61 9.42 12.93
C LYS A 211 13.39 9.89 13.71
N LEU A 212 12.19 9.70 13.16
CA LEU A 212 10.92 10.03 13.85
C LEU A 212 10.71 9.13 15.06
N LEU A 213 10.90 7.81 14.90
CA LEU A 213 10.72 6.82 15.95
C LEU A 213 11.68 7.04 17.13
N ASN A 214 12.91 7.48 16.86
CA ASN A 214 13.91 7.82 17.88
C ASN A 214 13.51 9.01 18.77
N MET A 215 12.50 9.80 18.38
CA MET A 215 11.95 10.85 19.24
C MET A 215 11.09 10.26 20.38
N SER A 216 10.64 9.00 20.25
CA SER A 216 9.91 8.30 21.31
C SER A 216 10.87 7.71 22.31
N ARG A 217 10.63 7.88 23.62
CA ARG A 217 11.44 7.21 24.64
C ARG A 217 11.14 5.72 24.77
N ILE A 218 9.91 5.31 24.46
CA ILE A 218 9.42 3.94 24.69
C ILE A 218 9.49 3.12 23.41
N LEU A 219 8.99 3.69 22.31
CA LEU A 219 8.86 2.97 21.05
C LEU A 219 10.20 2.82 20.31
N SER A 220 11.23 3.59 20.68
CA SER A 220 12.58 3.50 20.10
C SER A 220 13.45 2.38 20.69
N ARG A 221 13.00 1.69 21.75
CA ARG A 221 13.73 0.57 22.35
C ARG A 221 14.02 -0.50 21.30
N ALA A 222 15.24 -1.03 21.26
CA ALA A 222 15.72 -1.90 20.18
C ALA A 222 14.80 -3.11 19.90
N VAL A 223 14.32 -3.77 20.95
CA VAL A 223 13.42 -4.94 20.85
C VAL A 223 12.02 -4.57 20.35
N ILE A 224 11.59 -3.32 20.56
CA ILE A 224 10.25 -2.80 20.25
C ILE A 224 10.19 -2.23 18.83
N ARG A 225 11.30 -1.62 18.38
CA ARG A 225 11.41 -0.83 17.16
C ARG A 225 10.91 -1.58 15.92
N ASP A 226 11.37 -2.81 15.71
CA ASP A 226 11.00 -3.60 14.54
C ASP A 226 9.51 -3.93 14.54
N LYS A 227 8.94 -4.15 15.73
CA LYS A 227 7.50 -4.40 15.87
C LYS A 227 6.67 -3.16 15.56
N VAL A 228 7.13 -1.98 15.97
CA VAL A 228 6.48 -0.70 15.65
C VAL A 228 6.50 -0.45 14.15
N LYS A 229 7.64 -0.67 13.49
CA LYS A 229 7.75 -0.58 12.03
C LYS A 229 6.80 -1.53 11.32
N GLU A 230 6.75 -2.79 11.75
CA GLU A 230 5.83 -3.80 11.18
C GLU A 230 4.36 -3.37 11.29
N ILE A 231 3.94 -2.91 12.47
CA ILE A 231 2.53 -2.59 12.72
C ILE A 231 2.11 -1.31 11.97
N THR A 232 2.94 -0.27 12.04
CA THR A 232 2.64 1.06 11.47
C THR A 232 2.93 1.17 9.99
N ASN A 233 3.74 0.26 9.42
CA ASN A 233 4.25 0.33 8.06
C ASN A 233 4.85 1.73 7.72
N HIS A 234 5.58 2.30 8.69
CA HIS A 234 6.21 3.62 8.58
C HIS A 234 5.26 4.81 8.39
N VAL A 235 3.97 4.65 8.72
CA VAL A 235 2.97 5.72 8.60
C VAL A 235 3.05 6.64 9.84
N PRO A 236 3.37 7.95 9.68
CA PRO A 236 3.57 8.85 10.81
C PRO A 236 2.36 8.95 11.74
N ARG A 237 1.15 9.05 11.17
CA ARG A 237 -0.09 9.13 11.96
C ARG A 237 -0.31 7.90 12.83
N GLU A 238 -0.03 6.71 12.30
CA GLU A 238 -0.19 5.47 13.07
C GLU A 238 0.84 5.39 14.20
N LEU A 239 2.07 5.88 13.99
CA LEU A 239 3.07 5.99 15.05
C LEU A 239 2.61 6.91 16.18
N VAL A 240 2.09 8.10 15.85
CA VAL A 240 1.55 9.05 16.86
C VAL A 240 0.37 8.43 17.62
N SER A 241 -0.52 7.75 16.89
CA SER A 241 -1.70 7.11 17.48
C SER A 241 -1.32 5.94 18.41
N MET A 242 -0.31 5.17 18.01
CA MET A 242 0.26 4.09 18.81
C MET A 242 0.95 4.62 20.06
N GLU A 243 1.76 5.69 19.95
CA GLU A 243 2.42 6.29 21.10
C GLU A 243 1.41 6.82 22.10
N LYS A 244 0.37 7.52 21.63
CA LYS A 244 -0.73 7.99 22.47
C LYS A 244 -1.42 6.83 23.19
N TYR A 245 -1.74 5.75 22.47
CA TYR A 245 -2.36 4.56 23.06
C TYR A 245 -1.50 3.92 24.15
N VAL A 246 -0.21 3.75 23.88
CA VAL A 246 0.76 3.18 24.83
C VAL A 246 0.91 4.10 26.05
N HIS A 247 1.00 5.41 25.83
CA HIS A 247 1.10 6.42 26.88
C HIS A 247 -0.14 6.37 27.79
N GLU A 248 -1.34 6.45 27.24
CA GLU A 248 -2.60 6.41 28.00
C GLU A 248 -2.73 5.11 28.80
N LYS A 249 -2.35 3.96 28.22
CA LYS A 249 -2.43 2.66 28.90
C LYS A 249 -1.55 2.59 30.15
N PHE A 250 -0.30 3.01 30.03
CA PHE A 250 0.63 2.95 31.15
C PHE A 250 0.43 4.10 32.14
N TYR A 251 0.07 5.29 31.66
CA TYR A 251 -0.26 6.43 32.52
C TYR A 251 -1.46 6.15 33.43
N GLU A 252 -2.57 5.62 32.90
CA GLU A 252 -3.74 5.30 33.72
C GLU A 252 -3.45 4.16 34.72
N ALA A 253 -2.70 3.12 34.31
CA ALA A 253 -2.30 2.05 35.22
C ALA A 253 -1.44 2.57 36.39
N THR A 254 -0.52 3.50 36.12
CA THR A 254 0.32 4.11 37.16
C THR A 254 -0.47 5.08 38.03
N LYS A 255 -1.41 5.84 37.47
CA LYS A 255 -2.31 6.73 38.24
C LYS A 255 -3.19 5.95 39.21
N GLU A 256 -3.73 4.80 38.80
CA GLU A 256 -4.46 3.88 39.67
C GLU A 256 -3.57 3.35 40.81
N ALA A 257 -2.33 2.95 40.50
CA ALA A 257 -1.37 2.46 41.52
C ALA A 257 -0.92 3.55 42.51
N LEU A 258 -0.79 4.81 42.05
CA LEU A 258 -0.40 5.95 42.87
C LEU A 258 -1.55 6.50 43.73
N ALA A 259 -2.78 6.41 43.24
CA ALA A 259 -3.98 6.73 44.03
C ALA A 259 -4.09 5.83 45.28
N VAL A 260 -3.55 4.61 45.22
CA VAL A 260 -3.48 3.67 46.36
C VAL A 260 -2.32 4.01 47.32
N THR A 261 -1.22 4.59 46.83
CA THR A 261 0.04 4.76 47.61
C THR A 261 0.33 6.18 48.09
N ARG A 262 -0.48 7.20 47.74
CA ARG A 262 -0.36 8.61 48.19
C ARG A 262 1.05 9.22 48.03
N GLN A 263 1.78 8.86 46.96
CA GLN A 263 3.05 9.51 46.64
C GLN A 263 2.95 10.38 45.38
N PRO A 264 3.58 11.57 45.35
CA PRO A 264 3.74 12.35 44.13
C PRO A 264 4.89 11.75 43.33
N SER A 265 4.62 11.27 42.11
CA SER A 265 5.67 10.86 41.18
C SER A 265 5.75 11.81 39.99
N THR A 266 6.93 11.91 39.41
CA THR A 266 7.15 12.66 38.17
C THR A 266 6.87 11.75 36.97
N THR A 267 6.55 12.32 35.81
CA THR A 267 6.32 11.58 34.55
C THR A 267 7.49 10.67 34.14
N THR A 268 8.68 10.91 34.68
CA THR A 268 9.90 10.12 34.48
C THR A 268 9.84 8.74 35.17
N ASP A 269 9.09 8.62 36.27
CA ASP A 269 8.98 7.40 37.06
C ASP A 269 7.97 6.39 36.48
N ILE A 270 7.06 6.86 35.60
CA ILE A 270 5.94 6.09 35.03
C ILE A 270 6.41 4.93 34.13
N TYR A 271 7.58 5.08 33.50
CA TYR A 271 8.09 4.12 32.50
C TYR A 271 9.21 3.22 32.99
N ALA A 272 9.74 3.46 34.20
CA ALA A 272 10.84 2.67 34.75
C ALA A 272 10.44 1.23 35.08
N SER A 273 9.16 0.99 35.39
CA SER A 273 8.62 -0.34 35.74
C SER A 273 8.03 -1.11 34.56
N VAL A 274 8.00 -0.53 33.34
CA VAL A 274 7.36 -1.16 32.17
C VAL A 274 8.36 -2.05 31.43
N THR A 275 8.05 -3.35 31.36
CA THR A 275 8.91 -4.31 30.65
C THR A 275 8.71 -4.21 29.13
N ASP A 276 9.71 -4.66 28.36
CA ASP A 276 9.57 -4.77 26.90
C ASP A 276 8.39 -5.67 26.50
N GLN A 277 8.10 -6.70 27.30
CA GLN A 277 7.01 -7.62 27.04
C GLN A 277 5.63 -6.96 27.21
N ASP A 278 5.48 -6.08 28.20
CA ASP A 278 4.24 -5.32 28.42
C ASP A 278 3.97 -4.36 27.25
N ILE A 279 5.02 -3.76 26.72
CA ILE A 279 4.95 -2.89 25.54
C ILE A 279 4.55 -3.72 24.33
N LEU A 280 5.23 -4.84 24.05
CA LEU A 280 4.89 -5.72 22.93
C LEU A 280 3.45 -6.22 22.98
N PHE A 281 2.95 -6.57 24.18
CA PHE A 281 1.55 -6.94 24.39
C PHE A 281 0.61 -5.78 24.07
N SER A 282 0.94 -4.57 24.53
CA SER A 282 0.17 -3.36 24.25
C SER A 282 0.15 -3.01 22.76
N LEU A 283 1.27 -3.18 22.05
CA LEU A 283 1.35 -3.00 20.59
C LEU A 283 0.45 -3.98 19.85
N GLN A 284 0.42 -5.24 20.27
CA GLN A 284 -0.45 -6.24 19.67
C GLN A 284 -1.94 -5.92 19.92
N ARG A 285 -2.28 -5.44 21.12
CA ARG A 285 -3.65 -5.00 21.45
C ARG A 285 -4.06 -3.76 20.65
N PHE A 286 -3.15 -2.80 20.46
CA PHE A 286 -3.36 -1.65 19.58
C PHE A 286 -3.68 -2.12 18.15
N ARG A 287 -2.85 -3.00 17.56
CA ARG A 287 -3.11 -3.56 16.22
C ARG A 287 -4.48 -4.22 16.13
N GLN A 288 -4.87 -5.01 17.13
CA GLN A 288 -6.18 -5.68 17.15
C GLN A 288 -7.35 -4.69 17.21
N ASN A 289 -7.24 -3.65 18.04
CA ASN A 289 -8.25 -2.59 18.11
C ASN A 289 -8.37 -1.86 16.76
N ARG A 290 -7.24 -1.45 16.17
CA ARG A 290 -7.20 -0.81 14.86
C ARG A 290 -7.78 -1.71 13.76
N ARG A 291 -7.53 -3.02 13.79
CA ARG A 291 -8.11 -3.97 12.83
C ARG A 291 -9.64 -4.00 12.93
N ARG A 292 -10.19 -4.01 14.14
CA ARG A 292 -11.66 -3.97 14.35
C ARG A 292 -12.27 -2.66 13.85
N GLU A 293 -11.63 -1.52 14.13
CA GLU A 293 -12.06 -0.22 13.63
C GLU A 293 -12.06 -0.18 12.10
N CYS A 294 -10.96 -0.61 11.48
CA CYS A 294 -10.85 -0.68 10.02
C CYS A 294 -11.93 -1.61 9.45
N PHE A 295 -12.10 -2.80 10.02
CA PHE A 295 -13.11 -3.76 9.58
C PHE A 295 -14.52 -3.18 9.65
N ALA A 296 -14.89 -2.51 10.76
CA ALA A 296 -16.22 -1.92 10.91
C ALA A 296 -16.50 -0.83 9.86
N ILE A 297 -15.50 0.01 9.56
CA ILE A 297 -15.62 1.05 8.54
C ILE A 297 -15.74 0.41 7.15
N THR A 298 -14.88 -0.58 6.84
CA THR A 298 -14.93 -1.27 5.55
C THR A 298 -16.24 -2.06 5.38
N GLU A 299 -16.70 -2.78 6.39
CA GLU A 299 -17.94 -3.57 6.31
C GLU A 299 -19.15 -2.68 6.03
N LYS A 300 -19.23 -1.53 6.71
CA LYS A 300 -20.28 -0.53 6.49
C LYS A 300 -20.24 0.00 5.06
N CYS A 301 -19.09 0.53 4.64
CA CYS A 301 -18.97 1.23 3.36
C CYS A 301 -18.88 0.29 2.14
N PHE A 302 -18.45 -0.97 2.31
CA PHE A 302 -18.02 -1.88 1.23
C PHE A 302 -18.70 -3.25 1.24
N TYR A 303 -19.66 -3.49 2.14
CA TYR A 303 -20.35 -4.77 2.17
C TYR A 303 -21.85 -4.64 2.41
N LYS A 304 -22.26 -4.00 3.51
CA LYS A 304 -23.68 -3.96 3.89
C LYS A 304 -24.50 -3.05 2.97
N ASP A 305 -23.98 -1.88 2.64
CA ASP A 305 -24.78 -0.82 2.01
C ASP A 305 -24.75 -0.83 0.47
N LEU A 306 -24.07 -1.81 -0.15
CA LEU A 306 -23.85 -1.85 -1.60
C LEU A 306 -24.77 -2.82 -2.34
N GLN A 307 -25.07 -2.46 -3.59
CA GLN A 307 -25.76 -3.34 -4.52
C GLN A 307 -24.89 -4.55 -4.92
N PRO A 308 -25.47 -5.70 -5.30
CA PRO A 308 -24.71 -6.90 -5.64
C PRO A 308 -23.61 -6.70 -6.70
N THR A 309 -23.87 -5.88 -7.71
CA THR A 309 -22.89 -5.55 -8.77
C THR A 309 -21.67 -4.79 -8.23
N GLN A 310 -21.89 -3.85 -7.31
CA GLN A 310 -20.82 -3.09 -6.65
C GLN A 310 -20.00 -3.98 -5.70
N ARG A 311 -20.65 -4.92 -4.99
CA ARG A 311 -19.94 -5.90 -4.16
C ARG A 311 -19.00 -6.79 -4.99
N HIS A 312 -19.44 -7.20 -6.18
CA HIS A 312 -18.60 -7.98 -7.10
C HIS A 312 -17.37 -7.17 -7.54
N ALA A 313 -17.58 -5.93 -7.99
CA ALA A 313 -16.50 -5.02 -8.37
C ALA A 313 -15.46 -4.86 -7.25
N GLN A 314 -15.93 -4.65 -6.01
CA GLN A 314 -15.05 -4.49 -4.86
C GLN A 314 -14.31 -5.76 -4.48
N ARG A 315 -14.95 -6.93 -4.58
CA ARG A 315 -14.26 -8.21 -4.39
C ARG A 315 -13.13 -8.37 -5.42
N CYS A 316 -13.37 -8.03 -6.67
CA CYS A 316 -12.35 -8.08 -7.73
C CYS A 316 -11.22 -7.07 -7.48
N ALA A 317 -11.53 -5.86 -7.01
CA ALA A 317 -10.54 -4.87 -6.60
C ALA A 317 -9.65 -5.39 -5.45
N LEU A 318 -10.26 -5.96 -4.40
CA LEU A 318 -9.52 -6.56 -3.28
C LEU A 318 -8.65 -7.74 -3.75
N ALA A 319 -9.16 -8.59 -4.65
CA ALA A 319 -8.37 -9.65 -5.25
C ALA A 319 -7.15 -9.10 -5.99
N ALA A 320 -7.32 -8.07 -6.83
CA ALA A 320 -6.23 -7.46 -7.59
C ALA A 320 -5.14 -6.85 -6.69
N MET A 321 -5.49 -6.34 -5.51
CA MET A 321 -4.53 -5.82 -4.53
C MET A 321 -3.66 -6.93 -3.90
N PHE A 322 -4.23 -8.12 -3.65
CA PHE A 322 -3.53 -9.24 -3.00
C PHE A 322 -2.97 -10.28 -3.98
N LEU A 323 -3.43 -10.25 -5.23
CA LEU A 323 -2.99 -11.10 -6.34
C LEU A 323 -2.59 -10.20 -7.52
N PRO A 324 -1.48 -9.45 -7.42
CA PRO A 324 -1.01 -8.62 -8.51
C PRO A 324 -0.73 -9.51 -9.74
N ARG A 325 -1.17 -9.01 -10.90
CA ARG A 325 -1.13 -9.72 -12.19
C ARG A 325 0.29 -9.82 -12.75
N LYS A 326 0.54 -10.84 -13.56
CA LYS A 326 1.78 -11.03 -14.34
C LYS A 326 1.74 -10.11 -15.57
N GLU A 327 2.90 -9.65 -16.07
CA GLU A 327 3.05 -8.62 -17.14
C GLU A 327 2.29 -8.90 -18.46
N ASN A 328 1.69 -10.08 -18.63
CA ASN A 328 0.94 -10.48 -19.83
C ASN A 328 -0.54 -10.81 -19.57
N ASP A 329 -1.08 -10.54 -18.38
CA ASP A 329 -2.49 -10.81 -18.08
C ASP A 329 -3.39 -9.71 -18.68
N THR A 330 -3.74 -9.85 -19.96
CA THR A 330 -4.70 -8.98 -20.66
C THR A 330 -6.14 -9.42 -20.34
N ASP A 331 -6.85 -8.64 -19.53
CA ASP A 331 -8.29 -8.82 -19.35
C ASP A 331 -8.99 -7.45 -19.38
N PHE A 332 -9.98 -7.34 -20.26
CA PHE A 332 -10.81 -6.16 -20.52
C PHE A 332 -11.75 -5.81 -19.36
N ASN A 333 -11.94 -6.71 -18.38
CA ASN A 333 -12.79 -6.48 -17.20
C ASN A 333 -12.04 -5.97 -15.97
N TYR A 334 -10.85 -5.36 -16.14
CA TYR A 334 -10.16 -4.68 -15.05
C TYR A 334 -11.03 -3.54 -14.52
N GLN A 335 -11.70 -3.79 -13.39
CA GLN A 335 -12.27 -2.70 -12.62
C GLN A 335 -11.15 -2.11 -11.76
N PRO A 336 -10.74 -0.86 -12.01
CA PRO A 336 -9.74 -0.20 -11.18
C PRO A 336 -10.22 -0.20 -9.73
N PHE A 337 -9.27 -0.34 -8.81
CA PHE A 337 -9.53 -0.31 -7.38
C PHE A 337 -10.33 0.95 -7.04
N ASP A 338 -11.54 0.78 -6.53
CA ASP A 338 -12.46 1.90 -6.32
C ASP A 338 -11.84 2.87 -5.30
N TYR A 339 -11.91 4.15 -5.63
CA TYR A 339 -11.24 5.24 -4.92
C TYR A 339 -11.68 5.36 -3.46
N GLN A 340 -12.87 4.83 -3.15
CA GLN A 340 -13.45 4.81 -1.82
C GLN A 340 -12.49 4.21 -0.77
N PHE A 341 -11.66 3.22 -1.12
CA PHE A 341 -10.70 2.64 -0.17
C PHE A 341 -9.54 3.61 0.18
N MET A 342 -9.17 4.50 -0.74
CA MET A 342 -8.17 5.55 -0.51
C MET A 342 -8.74 6.65 0.38
N ASP A 343 -10.02 6.99 0.18
CA ASP A 343 -10.75 7.96 1.00
C ASP A 343 -10.85 7.51 2.47
N LEU A 344 -11.01 6.20 2.71
CA LEU A 344 -10.98 5.63 4.06
C LEU A 344 -9.60 5.65 4.74
N GLY A 345 -8.54 5.99 4.02
CA GLY A 345 -7.17 5.94 4.54
C GLY A 345 -6.67 4.52 4.86
N LEU A 346 -7.16 3.51 4.13
CA LEU A 346 -6.78 2.11 4.34
C LEU A 346 -5.72 1.61 3.36
N VAL A 347 -5.56 2.30 2.22
CA VAL A 347 -4.74 1.88 1.08
C VAL A 347 -3.96 3.09 0.55
N TYR A 348 -2.72 2.88 0.12
CA TYR A 348 -1.93 3.85 -0.64
C TYR A 348 -1.54 3.31 -2.00
N ARG A 349 -1.13 4.21 -2.90
CA ARG A 349 -0.59 3.88 -4.22
C ARG A 349 0.91 4.13 -4.25
N LEU A 350 1.64 3.22 -4.88
CA LEU A 350 3.03 3.45 -5.28
C LEU A 350 3.05 4.09 -6.68
N GLU A 351 2.27 3.52 -7.59
CA GLU A 351 2.14 3.93 -8.98
C GLU A 351 0.68 3.76 -9.43
N TYR A 352 0.38 4.23 -10.65
CA TYR A 352 -0.93 4.01 -11.26
C TYR A 352 -1.25 2.51 -11.34
N GLY A 353 -2.37 2.10 -10.76
CA GLY A 353 -2.82 0.70 -10.76
C GLY A 353 -2.20 -0.20 -9.68
N GLN A 354 -1.22 0.29 -8.90
CA GLN A 354 -0.58 -0.48 -7.82
C GLN A 354 -1.04 0.01 -6.45
N TYR A 355 -1.82 -0.82 -5.76
CA TYR A 355 -2.44 -0.51 -4.48
C TYR A 355 -1.86 -1.38 -3.36
N HIS A 356 -1.58 -0.77 -2.23
CA HIS A 356 -1.03 -1.46 -1.06
C HIS A 356 -1.78 -1.07 0.21
N PRO A 357 -2.07 -2.01 1.12
CA PRO A 357 -2.61 -1.69 2.43
C PRO A 357 -1.69 -0.71 3.19
N LEU A 358 -2.28 0.30 3.81
CA LEU A 358 -1.54 1.40 4.42
C LEU A 358 -0.70 0.94 5.63
N TYR A 359 -1.26 0.07 6.47
CA TYR A 359 -0.62 -0.50 7.65
C TYR A 359 -1.18 -1.89 7.96
N GLN A 360 -0.56 -2.62 8.90
CA GLN A 360 -0.85 -4.04 9.11
C GLN A 360 -2.31 -4.31 9.52
N ALA A 361 -2.87 -3.47 10.39
CA ALA A 361 -4.27 -3.59 10.80
C ALA A 361 -5.27 -3.35 9.65
N ALA A 362 -4.99 -2.40 8.75
CA ALA A 362 -5.81 -2.18 7.54
C ALA A 362 -5.73 -3.39 6.60
N ARG A 363 -4.54 -3.95 6.38
CA ARG A 363 -4.36 -5.18 5.60
C ARG A 363 -5.20 -6.32 6.14
N ASP A 364 -5.09 -6.59 7.44
CA ASP A 364 -5.79 -7.71 8.05
C ASP A 364 -7.31 -7.53 7.96
N ALA A 365 -7.82 -6.29 8.14
CA ALA A 365 -9.24 -5.97 7.97
C ALA A 365 -9.72 -6.13 6.53
N LEU A 366 -8.94 -5.68 5.54
CA LEU A 366 -9.26 -5.84 4.11
C LEU A 366 -9.28 -7.32 3.71
N LEU A 367 -8.37 -8.14 4.25
CA LEU A 367 -8.38 -9.59 4.07
C LEU A 367 -9.60 -10.23 4.72
N ASP A 368 -10.01 -9.81 5.91
CA ASP A 368 -11.21 -10.33 6.57
C ASP A 368 -12.49 -10.03 5.76
N ILE A 369 -12.59 -8.83 5.20
CA ILE A 369 -13.68 -8.43 4.31
C ILE A 369 -13.65 -9.30 3.05
N TYR A 370 -12.48 -9.43 2.42
CA TYR A 370 -12.32 -10.28 1.24
C TYR A 370 -12.74 -11.74 1.51
N LYS A 371 -12.39 -12.28 2.69
CA LYS A 371 -12.84 -13.61 3.12
C LYS A 371 -14.36 -13.67 3.29
N ALA A 372 -14.97 -12.67 3.90
CA ALA A 372 -16.40 -12.65 4.17
C ALA A 372 -17.26 -12.51 2.90
N MET A 373 -16.74 -11.86 1.85
CA MET A 373 -17.45 -11.68 0.59
C MET A 373 -17.71 -13.03 -0.12
N PRO A 374 -18.96 -13.34 -0.52
CA PRO A 374 -19.24 -14.54 -1.31
C PRO A 374 -18.58 -14.46 -2.69
N LEU A 375 -18.28 -15.62 -3.28
CA LEU A 375 -17.95 -15.69 -4.71
C LEU A 375 -19.16 -15.27 -5.53
N SER A 376 -18.92 -14.64 -6.69
CA SER A 376 -20.03 -14.31 -7.59
C SER A 376 -20.68 -15.56 -8.15
N ASN A 377 -21.95 -15.43 -8.57
CA ASN A 377 -22.68 -16.53 -9.17
C ASN A 377 -21.96 -17.11 -10.40
N ASP A 378 -21.33 -16.26 -11.21
CA ASP A 378 -20.58 -16.70 -12.40
C ASP A 378 -19.35 -17.53 -12.02
N VAL A 379 -18.59 -17.10 -11.00
CA VAL A 379 -17.44 -17.87 -10.50
C VAL A 379 -17.90 -19.18 -9.86
N ALA A 380 -18.99 -19.15 -9.09
CA ALA A 380 -19.56 -20.36 -8.51
C ALA A 380 -20.03 -21.35 -9.60
N LEU A 381 -20.67 -20.87 -10.67
CA LEU A 381 -21.05 -21.69 -11.82
C LEU A 381 -19.84 -22.22 -12.59
N ALA A 382 -18.79 -21.41 -12.76
CA ALA A 382 -17.54 -21.82 -13.37
C ALA A 382 -16.83 -22.92 -12.56
N ILE A 383 -16.87 -22.84 -11.22
CA ILE A 383 -16.36 -23.90 -10.33
C ILE A 383 -17.17 -25.19 -10.50
N THR A 384 -18.51 -25.12 -10.54
CA THR A 384 -19.35 -26.31 -10.72
C THR A 384 -19.15 -26.95 -12.10
N SER A 385 -18.99 -26.13 -13.14
CA SER A 385 -18.81 -26.60 -14.51
C SER A 385 -17.35 -26.95 -14.87
N GLY A 386 -16.38 -26.62 -14.01
CA GLY A 386 -14.96 -26.84 -14.28
C GLY A 386 -14.37 -25.92 -15.37
N ASN A 387 -15.04 -24.81 -15.68
CA ASN A 387 -14.72 -23.91 -16.80
C ASN A 387 -14.24 -22.53 -16.31
N MET A 388 -13.47 -22.49 -15.22
CA MET A 388 -12.86 -21.25 -14.76
C MET A 388 -11.76 -20.78 -15.70
N ASP A 389 -11.69 -19.49 -15.95
CA ASP A 389 -10.46 -18.89 -16.47
C ASP A 389 -9.36 -18.87 -15.39
N ARG A 390 -8.14 -18.55 -15.81
CA ARG A 390 -6.96 -18.54 -14.93
C ARG A 390 -7.13 -17.60 -13.73
N LEU A 391 -7.67 -16.40 -13.95
CA LEU A 391 -7.80 -15.36 -12.93
C LEU A 391 -8.92 -15.71 -11.94
N GLN A 392 -10.03 -16.25 -12.44
CA GLN A 392 -11.11 -16.79 -11.63
C GLN A 392 -10.61 -17.90 -10.72
N PHE A 393 -9.85 -18.85 -11.27
CA PHE A 393 -9.29 -19.96 -10.51
C PHE A 393 -8.35 -19.47 -9.40
N GLU A 394 -7.38 -18.62 -9.73
CA GLU A 394 -6.40 -18.12 -8.75
C GLU A 394 -7.09 -17.31 -7.64
N ALA A 395 -8.02 -16.43 -7.99
CA ALA A 395 -8.78 -15.66 -7.02
C ALA A 395 -9.67 -16.54 -6.13
N ALA A 396 -10.35 -17.54 -6.70
CA ALA A 396 -11.19 -18.46 -5.95
C ALA A 396 -10.36 -19.33 -5.00
N LEU A 397 -9.26 -19.92 -5.49
CA LEU A 397 -8.33 -20.71 -4.69
C LEU A 397 -7.78 -19.89 -3.52
N PHE A 398 -7.26 -18.70 -3.81
CA PHE A 398 -6.71 -17.82 -2.78
C PHE A 398 -7.75 -17.46 -1.72
N GLN A 399 -8.97 -17.09 -2.12
CA GLN A 399 -10.03 -16.77 -1.17
C GLN A 399 -10.41 -17.97 -0.30
N GLN A 400 -10.48 -19.18 -0.86
CA GLN A 400 -10.81 -20.38 -0.08
C GLN A 400 -9.68 -20.77 0.87
N LEU A 401 -8.41 -20.69 0.46
CA LEU A 401 -7.28 -20.89 1.36
C LEU A 401 -7.30 -19.90 2.54
N LEU A 402 -7.68 -18.65 2.27
CA LEU A 402 -7.84 -17.63 3.31
C LEU A 402 -9.00 -17.91 4.29
N ARG A 403 -10.07 -18.57 3.84
CA ARG A 403 -11.23 -18.99 4.65
C ARG A 403 -10.95 -20.26 5.44
N PHE A 404 -10.23 -21.19 4.83
CA PHE A 404 -9.83 -22.48 5.40
C PHE A 404 -8.30 -22.53 5.51
N PRO A 405 -7.70 -21.75 6.44
CA PRO A 405 -6.26 -21.63 6.57
C PRO A 405 -5.58 -22.90 7.09
N GLU A 406 -6.37 -23.91 7.42
CA GLU A 406 -5.95 -25.25 7.83
C GLU A 406 -6.71 -26.25 6.96
N VAL A 407 -6.06 -26.74 5.90
CA VAL A 407 -6.62 -27.74 5.00
C VAL A 407 -5.57 -28.81 4.71
N ILE A 408 -5.99 -30.07 4.63
CA ILE A 408 -5.15 -31.17 4.19
C ILE A 408 -5.69 -31.65 2.86
N LEU A 409 -4.90 -31.50 1.81
CA LEU A 409 -5.25 -31.89 0.45
C LEU A 409 -4.63 -33.25 0.15
N LYS A 410 -5.41 -34.17 -0.42
CA LYS A 410 -4.87 -35.37 -1.04
C LYS A 410 -4.00 -34.97 -2.23
N ALA A 411 -2.83 -35.58 -2.31
CA ALA A 411 -1.92 -35.38 -3.42
C ALA A 411 -1.63 -36.72 -4.10
N THR A 412 -1.31 -36.61 -5.37
CA THR A 412 -0.88 -37.69 -6.25
C THR A 412 0.47 -37.32 -6.87
N ASP A 413 1.14 -38.24 -7.54
CA ASP A 413 2.18 -37.88 -8.50
C ASP A 413 1.54 -37.40 -9.83
N LEU A 414 2.38 -37.10 -10.82
CA LEU A 414 1.91 -36.67 -12.14
C LEU A 414 1.23 -37.78 -12.96
N ALA A 415 1.21 -39.03 -12.48
CA ALA A 415 0.49 -40.17 -13.06
C ALA A 415 -0.78 -40.56 -12.28
N GLY A 416 -1.09 -39.86 -11.19
CA GLY A 416 -2.29 -40.14 -10.38
C GLY A 416 -2.11 -41.19 -9.30
N VAL A 417 -0.89 -41.62 -9.02
CA VAL A 417 -0.61 -42.52 -7.89
C VAL A 417 -0.66 -41.73 -6.59
N GLU A 418 -1.37 -42.23 -5.58
CA GLU A 418 -1.48 -41.55 -4.29
C GLU A 418 -0.11 -41.27 -3.64
N GLN A 419 0.03 -40.06 -3.11
CA GLN A 419 1.24 -39.57 -2.46
C GLN A 419 0.95 -39.08 -1.05
N THR A 420 1.99 -38.62 -0.36
CA THR A 420 1.85 -38.01 0.96
C THR A 420 0.91 -36.80 0.89
N PRO A 421 -0.10 -36.70 1.79
CA PRO A 421 -0.97 -35.53 1.84
C PRO A 421 -0.21 -34.22 1.99
N VAL A 422 -0.81 -33.15 1.47
CA VAL A 422 -0.26 -31.79 1.51
C VAL A 422 -1.02 -30.97 2.55
N PRO A 423 -0.46 -30.76 3.75
CA PRO A 423 -1.04 -29.86 4.73
C PRO A 423 -0.74 -28.41 4.36
N ILE A 424 -1.78 -27.62 4.09
CA ILE A 424 -1.68 -26.17 3.94
C ILE A 424 -2.19 -25.56 5.26
N VAL A 425 -1.25 -25.17 6.12
CA VAL A 425 -1.51 -24.61 7.45
C VAL A 425 -0.75 -23.31 7.61
N PHE A 426 -1.46 -22.19 7.70
CA PHE A 426 -0.84 -20.87 7.88
C PHE A 426 -1.66 -19.96 8.80
N LYS A 427 -0.98 -19.06 9.51
CA LYS A 427 -1.61 -18.07 10.40
C LYS A 427 -1.72 -16.70 9.74
N HIS A 428 -0.82 -16.41 8.81
CA HIS A 428 -0.68 -15.08 8.23
C HIS A 428 -0.48 -15.15 6.72
N PHE A 429 -0.86 -14.07 6.05
CA PHE A 429 -0.59 -13.86 4.63
C PHE A 429 0.35 -12.66 4.47
N LYS A 430 1.30 -12.76 3.54
CA LYS A 430 2.15 -11.64 3.10
C LYS A 430 2.41 -11.71 1.60
N MET A 431 2.65 -10.55 0.99
CA MET A 431 3.28 -10.48 -0.32
C MET A 431 4.79 -10.68 -0.15
N LEU A 432 5.39 -11.48 -1.03
CA LEU A 432 6.84 -11.60 -1.14
C LEU A 432 7.41 -10.24 -1.58
N GLN A 433 8.44 -9.78 -0.88
CA GLN A 433 9.17 -8.55 -1.23
C GLN A 433 10.42 -8.89 -2.03
N ASP A 434 11.00 -7.88 -2.70
CA ASP A 434 12.32 -7.98 -3.33
C ASP A 434 13.26 -6.92 -2.73
N PRO A 435 14.32 -7.31 -1.99
CA PRO A 435 14.62 -8.67 -1.55
C PRO A 435 13.58 -9.21 -0.54
N PRO A 436 13.37 -10.54 -0.46
CA PRO A 436 12.47 -11.12 0.53
C PRO A 436 12.89 -10.78 1.97
N LEU A 437 11.90 -10.47 2.81
CA LEU A 437 12.11 -10.32 4.25
C LEU A 437 12.11 -11.69 4.93
N LYS A 438 12.84 -11.80 6.05
CA LYS A 438 12.74 -12.97 6.93
C LYS A 438 11.29 -13.29 7.25
N THR A 439 10.95 -14.57 7.12
CA THR A 439 9.58 -15.07 7.27
C THR A 439 9.59 -16.32 8.15
N SER A 440 8.41 -16.69 8.64
CA SER A 440 8.21 -17.91 9.42
C SER A 440 7.42 -18.94 8.59
N ASP A 441 7.53 -20.22 8.97
CA ASP A 441 6.91 -21.35 8.26
C ASP A 441 5.37 -21.31 8.21
N ASN A 442 4.75 -20.48 9.04
CA ASN A 442 3.29 -20.31 9.14
C ASN A 442 2.75 -19.11 8.35
N VAL A 443 3.51 -18.60 7.38
CA VAL A 443 3.11 -17.47 6.52
C VAL A 443 2.93 -17.98 5.10
N LEU A 444 1.72 -17.83 4.55
CA LEU A 444 1.47 -18.00 3.12
C LEU A 444 1.97 -16.74 2.39
N LEU A 445 2.95 -16.93 1.51
CA LEU A 445 3.53 -15.87 0.70
C LEU A 445 2.93 -15.90 -0.70
N ARG A 446 2.44 -14.76 -1.18
CA ARG A 446 2.16 -14.55 -2.60
C ARG A 446 3.43 -14.04 -3.27
N CYS A 447 3.91 -14.74 -4.29
CA CYS A 447 5.06 -14.30 -5.06
C CYS A 447 4.74 -13.04 -5.88
N TYR A 448 5.73 -12.16 -6.08
CA TYR A 448 5.55 -10.96 -6.91
C TYR A 448 5.44 -11.34 -8.40
N PRO A 449 4.81 -10.52 -9.27
CA PRO A 449 4.55 -10.86 -10.68
C PRO A 449 5.78 -11.33 -11.48
N THR A 450 6.91 -10.69 -11.25
CA THR A 450 8.18 -11.00 -11.90
C THR A 450 8.95 -12.12 -11.19
N TYR A 451 8.44 -12.66 -10.06
CA TYR A 451 9.05 -13.79 -9.38
C TYR A 451 8.78 -15.04 -10.22
N PRO A 452 9.82 -15.65 -10.79
CA PRO A 452 9.66 -16.80 -11.66
C PRO A 452 8.85 -17.95 -11.03
N ARG A 453 8.07 -18.66 -11.84
CA ARG A 453 7.71 -20.08 -11.67
C ARG A 453 6.65 -20.39 -10.62
N PHE A 454 6.69 -19.79 -9.44
CA PHE A 454 5.76 -20.11 -8.34
C PHE A 454 4.75 -18.99 -8.07
N ASP A 455 3.55 -19.39 -7.67
CA ASP A 455 2.46 -18.47 -7.33
C ASP A 455 2.40 -18.22 -5.82
N PHE A 456 2.65 -19.26 -5.01
CA PHE A 456 2.70 -19.16 -3.55
C PHE A 456 3.88 -19.93 -2.94
N ILE A 457 4.30 -19.52 -1.74
CA ILE A 457 5.28 -20.24 -0.91
C ILE A 457 4.76 -20.34 0.53
N LEU A 458 4.90 -21.51 1.15
CA LEU A 458 4.57 -21.75 2.56
C LEU A 458 5.72 -22.53 3.22
N GLY A 459 6.57 -21.84 3.98
CA GLY A 459 7.81 -22.43 4.51
C GLY A 459 8.69 -22.95 3.37
N CYS A 460 8.97 -24.26 3.36
CA CYS A 460 9.73 -24.92 2.30
C CYS A 460 8.86 -25.54 1.18
N MET A 461 7.56 -25.23 1.16
CA MET A 461 6.61 -25.68 0.13
C MET A 461 6.42 -24.61 -0.93
N PHE A 462 6.73 -24.93 -2.18
CA PHE A 462 6.57 -24.05 -3.34
C PHE A 462 5.37 -24.49 -4.18
N ILE A 463 4.44 -23.58 -4.46
CA ILE A 463 3.15 -23.91 -5.06
C ILE A 463 3.01 -23.23 -6.42
N GLN A 464 2.77 -24.03 -7.45
CA GLN A 464 2.36 -23.60 -8.80
C GLN A 464 0.87 -23.87 -8.99
N THR A 465 0.15 -22.94 -9.61
CA THR A 465 -1.29 -23.03 -9.83
C THR A 465 -1.60 -22.76 -11.31
N SER A 466 -2.47 -23.58 -11.90
CA SER A 466 -2.81 -23.44 -13.32
C SER A 466 -4.11 -24.15 -13.66
N ILE A 467 -4.86 -23.63 -14.64
CA ILE A 467 -6.02 -24.31 -15.24
C ILE A 467 -5.61 -25.32 -16.31
N SER A 468 -4.36 -25.34 -16.75
CA SER A 468 -3.85 -26.32 -17.72
C SER A 468 -3.37 -27.58 -17.03
N ASP A 469 -3.08 -28.63 -17.81
CA ASP A 469 -2.33 -29.78 -17.30
C ASP A 469 -0.84 -29.43 -17.06
N PHE A 470 -0.14 -30.26 -16.29
CA PHE A 470 1.24 -29.98 -15.90
C PHE A 470 2.19 -29.89 -17.09
N THR A 471 2.03 -30.74 -18.10
CA THR A 471 2.92 -30.75 -19.28
C THR A 471 2.75 -29.48 -20.11
N THR A 472 1.52 -28.99 -20.22
CA THR A 472 1.22 -27.73 -20.90
C THR A 472 1.74 -26.54 -20.09
N HIS A 473 1.60 -26.56 -18.76
CA HIS A 473 2.01 -25.46 -17.89
C HIS A 473 3.53 -25.36 -17.68
N ASN A 474 4.22 -26.49 -17.46
CA ASN A 474 5.65 -26.54 -17.14
C ASN A 474 6.52 -26.30 -18.38
N LYS A 475 6.46 -25.07 -18.89
CA LYS A 475 7.20 -24.56 -20.05
C LYS A 475 7.64 -23.13 -19.80
N ASP A 476 8.58 -22.64 -20.60
CA ASP A 476 9.00 -21.24 -20.63
C ASP A 476 9.28 -20.63 -19.25
N SER A 477 8.43 -19.72 -18.78
CA SER A 477 8.57 -19.02 -17.51
C SER A 477 7.92 -19.73 -16.32
N ALA A 478 7.39 -20.94 -16.49
CA ALA A 478 6.82 -21.77 -15.43
C ALA A 478 7.57 -23.09 -15.25
N ASP A 479 8.58 -23.34 -16.08
CA ASP A 479 9.46 -24.50 -16.00
C ASP A 479 10.20 -24.57 -14.65
N ILE A 480 9.96 -25.66 -13.91
CA ILE A 480 10.53 -25.93 -12.59
C ILE A 480 12.06 -26.06 -12.65
N GLU A 481 12.65 -26.60 -13.72
CA GLU A 481 14.12 -26.76 -13.76
C GLU A 481 14.84 -25.43 -13.59
N LYS A 482 14.28 -24.36 -14.16
CA LYS A 482 14.80 -22.99 -14.07
C LYS A 482 14.79 -22.42 -12.65
N ALA A 483 14.03 -23.00 -11.72
CA ALA A 483 14.06 -22.60 -10.31
C ALA A 483 15.33 -23.11 -9.58
N PHE A 484 15.97 -24.16 -10.12
CA PHE A 484 17.20 -24.77 -9.63
C PHE A 484 18.45 -24.30 -10.37
N GLU A 485 18.29 -23.64 -11.52
CA GLU A 485 19.41 -23.10 -12.31
C GLU A 485 20.04 -21.86 -11.65
N HIS A 486 21.37 -21.78 -11.74
CA HIS A 486 22.14 -20.60 -11.36
C HIS A 486 21.99 -19.49 -12.40
N SER A 487 21.78 -18.24 -11.97
CA SER A 487 21.53 -17.15 -12.91
C SER A 487 22.74 -16.86 -13.81
N SER A 488 22.61 -17.17 -15.11
CA SER A 488 23.61 -16.83 -16.13
C SER A 488 23.33 -15.43 -16.69
N SER A 489 23.52 -14.38 -15.89
CA SER A 489 23.36 -13.01 -16.40
C SER A 489 24.56 -12.62 -17.27
N SER A 490 24.32 -12.45 -18.57
CA SER A 490 25.27 -11.99 -19.58
C SER A 490 25.43 -10.46 -19.62
N ARG A 491 25.14 -9.75 -18.52
CA ARG A 491 25.34 -8.30 -18.40
C ARG A 491 26.16 -7.95 -17.16
N PRO A 492 27.28 -7.20 -17.30
CA PRO A 492 28.18 -6.92 -16.20
C PRO A 492 27.65 -5.73 -15.39
N THR A 493 26.84 -6.00 -14.37
CA THR A 493 26.60 -5.04 -13.28
C THR A 493 26.96 -5.69 -11.95
N ARG A 494 27.59 -4.90 -11.08
CA ARG A 494 28.39 -5.29 -9.91
C ARG A 494 27.58 -6.04 -8.83
N SER A 495 27.36 -7.34 -9.03
CA SER A 495 27.43 -8.44 -8.04
C SER A 495 26.92 -9.72 -8.72
N PHE A 496 27.77 -10.73 -8.87
CA PHE A 496 27.35 -12.02 -9.45
C PHE A 496 26.62 -12.82 -8.38
N ASP A 497 25.31 -12.61 -8.26
CA ASP A 497 24.48 -13.51 -7.46
C ASP A 497 24.26 -14.81 -8.25
N LEU A 498 25.14 -15.77 -8.02
CA LEU A 498 25.13 -17.09 -8.66
C LEU A 498 24.02 -17.99 -8.13
N ARG A 499 23.28 -17.62 -7.08
CA ARG A 499 22.29 -18.51 -6.45
C ARG A 499 21.09 -18.80 -7.36
N SER A 500 20.54 -20.00 -7.23
CA SER A 500 19.25 -20.36 -7.84
C SER A 500 18.09 -19.61 -7.17
N GLN A 501 16.90 -19.66 -7.78
CA GLN A 501 15.74 -18.97 -7.22
C GLN A 501 15.36 -19.51 -5.83
N ILE A 502 15.38 -20.83 -5.67
CA ILE A 502 15.05 -21.49 -4.40
C ILE A 502 16.09 -21.12 -3.33
N GLU A 503 17.38 -21.13 -3.68
CA GLU A 503 18.47 -20.73 -2.79
C GLU A 503 18.31 -19.29 -2.30
N LYS A 504 18.00 -18.36 -3.21
CA LYS A 504 17.72 -16.96 -2.85
C LYS A 504 16.60 -16.89 -1.81
N TYR A 505 15.47 -17.54 -2.07
CA TYR A 505 14.36 -17.55 -1.12
C TYR A 505 14.77 -18.08 0.25
N LEU A 506 15.45 -19.24 0.30
CA LEU A 506 15.85 -19.86 1.56
C LEU A 506 16.81 -18.97 2.35
N ASP A 507 17.77 -18.33 1.69
CA ASP A 507 18.74 -17.42 2.33
C ASP A 507 18.02 -16.23 2.95
N PHE A 508 17.05 -15.65 2.24
CA PHE A 508 16.28 -14.52 2.76
C PHE A 508 15.30 -14.92 3.87
N ALA A 509 14.59 -16.04 3.69
CA ALA A 509 13.56 -16.52 4.60
C ALA A 509 14.15 -16.97 5.95
N PHE A 510 15.23 -17.75 5.89
CA PHE A 510 15.79 -18.45 7.05
C PHE A 510 17.15 -17.90 7.50
N GLY A 511 17.73 -16.96 6.75
CA GLY A 511 19.12 -16.54 6.91
C GLY A 511 20.06 -17.51 6.21
N GLY A 512 21.16 -17.02 5.65
CA GLY A 512 22.19 -17.81 5.00
C GLY A 512 23.50 -17.02 4.98
N CYS A 513 24.62 -17.70 4.76
CA CYS A 513 25.93 -17.07 4.77
C CYS A 513 26.07 -16.05 3.63
N ASP A 514 26.35 -14.79 3.96
CA ASP A 514 27.03 -13.91 3.01
C ASP A 514 28.26 -14.68 2.54
N LEU A 515 28.43 -14.84 1.22
CA LEU A 515 29.55 -15.55 0.56
C LEU A 515 30.97 -15.07 0.98
N HIS A 516 31.07 -14.15 1.93
CA HIS A 516 32.29 -13.53 2.42
C HIS A 516 32.55 -13.68 3.93
N LYS A 517 31.70 -14.34 4.71
CA LYS A 517 31.98 -14.56 6.14
C LYS A 517 31.71 -16.01 6.55
N ASP A 518 32.82 -16.71 6.76
CA ASP A 518 32.95 -17.97 7.49
C ASP A 518 32.32 -19.20 6.82
N GLY A 519 33.17 -20.08 6.28
CA GLY A 519 32.86 -21.25 5.45
C GLY A 519 32.08 -22.39 6.12
N ASN A 520 30.94 -22.09 6.75
CA ASN A 520 29.96 -23.06 7.22
C ASN A 520 28.69 -22.98 6.36
N GLY A 521 28.41 -24.05 5.61
CA GLY A 521 27.14 -24.42 4.97
C GLY A 521 26.29 -23.31 4.33
N CYS A 522 26.44 -23.06 3.03
CA CYS A 522 25.42 -22.31 2.29
C CYS A 522 24.18 -23.18 2.02
N HIS A 523 23.01 -22.56 1.86
CA HIS A 523 21.84 -23.27 1.33
C HIS A 523 22.11 -23.69 -0.11
N CYS A 524 21.63 -24.86 -0.48
CA CYS A 524 21.77 -25.38 -1.84
C CYS A 524 20.47 -26.03 -2.29
N ALA A 525 20.08 -25.80 -3.54
CA ALA A 525 18.97 -26.46 -4.19
C ALA A 525 19.39 -26.93 -5.58
N LYS A 526 19.31 -28.24 -5.83
CA LYS A 526 19.63 -28.84 -7.13
C LYS A 526 18.72 -30.02 -7.45
N ILE A 527 18.65 -30.37 -8.73
CA ILE A 527 18.04 -31.62 -9.20
C ILE A 527 19.16 -32.66 -9.33
N ASP A 528 18.99 -33.83 -8.70
CA ASP A 528 19.94 -34.92 -8.84
C ASP A 528 19.94 -35.45 -10.29
N PRO A 529 21.09 -35.48 -10.99
CA PRO A 529 21.12 -35.84 -12.41
C PRO A 529 20.75 -37.29 -12.66
N ASN A 530 20.87 -38.18 -11.67
CA ASN A 530 20.62 -39.62 -11.83
C ASN A 530 19.19 -40.00 -11.46
N SER A 531 18.72 -39.55 -10.29
CA SER A 531 17.42 -39.88 -9.75
C SER A 531 16.33 -38.86 -10.08
N ARG A 532 16.72 -37.70 -10.63
CA ARG A 532 15.84 -36.56 -10.94
C ARG A 532 15.11 -35.98 -9.73
N ARG A 533 15.52 -36.38 -8.52
CA ARG A 533 14.96 -35.92 -7.25
C ARG A 533 15.49 -34.56 -6.84
N PHE A 534 14.68 -33.80 -6.12
CA PHE A 534 15.06 -32.50 -5.58
C PHE A 534 15.93 -32.69 -4.33
N ILE A 535 17.13 -32.12 -4.36
CA ILE A 535 18.04 -32.09 -3.21
C ILE A 535 18.14 -30.66 -2.73
N VAL A 536 17.53 -30.40 -1.57
CA VAL A 536 17.55 -29.08 -0.92
C VAL A 536 18.17 -29.20 0.46
N THR A 537 19.13 -28.33 0.74
CA THR A 537 19.83 -28.28 2.03
C THR A 537 19.78 -26.87 2.60
N ARG A 538 19.59 -26.79 3.92
CA ARG A 538 19.66 -25.58 4.74
C ARG A 538 20.85 -25.70 5.68
N ASP A 539 21.82 -24.82 5.56
CA ASP A 539 23.10 -24.86 6.30
C ASP A 539 23.79 -26.24 6.19
N GLY A 540 23.79 -26.82 4.99
CA GLY A 540 24.34 -28.16 4.73
C GLY A 540 23.51 -29.34 5.27
N LYS A 541 22.36 -29.10 5.91
CA LYS A 541 21.43 -30.15 6.37
C LYS A 541 20.26 -30.31 5.43
N THR A 542 19.90 -31.54 5.08
CA THR A 542 18.76 -31.81 4.19
C THR A 542 17.45 -31.26 4.76
N VAL A 543 16.69 -30.57 3.90
CA VAL A 543 15.36 -30.03 4.20
C VAL A 543 14.33 -31.09 3.82
N HIS A 544 14.00 -31.96 4.78
CA HIS A 544 13.11 -33.11 4.54
C HIS A 544 11.66 -32.75 4.23
N ASP A 545 11.25 -31.53 4.53
CA ASP A 545 9.92 -30.98 4.29
C ASP A 545 9.84 -30.12 3.01
N PHE A 546 10.91 -30.05 2.22
CA PHE A 546 10.89 -29.37 0.92
C PHE A 546 9.94 -30.07 -0.05
N ARG A 547 9.04 -29.31 -0.68
CA ARG A 547 8.05 -29.85 -1.62
C ARG A 547 7.75 -28.85 -2.73
N ILE A 548 7.53 -29.35 -3.94
CA ILE A 548 6.89 -28.59 -5.02
C ILE A 548 5.51 -29.19 -5.25
N VAL A 549 4.49 -28.33 -5.19
CA VAL A 549 3.08 -28.69 -5.35
C VAL A 549 2.51 -28.01 -6.58
N TYR A 550 1.96 -28.80 -7.50
CA TYR A 550 1.20 -28.34 -8.63
C TYR A 550 -0.29 -28.51 -8.36
N ILE A 551 -1.03 -27.40 -8.35
CA ILE A 551 -2.48 -27.38 -8.13
C ILE A 551 -3.18 -27.09 -9.46
N ARG A 552 -3.96 -28.07 -9.93
CA ARG A 552 -4.73 -27.96 -11.18
C ARG A 552 -6.13 -27.40 -10.93
N GLY A 553 -6.52 -26.39 -11.70
CA GLY A 553 -7.79 -25.67 -11.61
C GLY A 553 -8.86 -26.08 -12.61
N SER A 554 -8.63 -27.15 -13.37
CA SER A 554 -9.59 -27.70 -14.34
C SER A 554 -9.80 -29.20 -14.12
N PRO A 555 -10.97 -29.74 -14.47
CA PRO A 555 -11.25 -31.17 -14.38
C PRO A 555 -10.24 -32.02 -15.15
N GLY A 556 -10.04 -33.24 -14.65
CA GLY A 556 -9.30 -34.27 -15.35
C GLY A 556 -8.17 -34.86 -14.51
N PHE A 557 -8.01 -36.17 -14.65
CA PHE A 557 -7.00 -36.92 -13.91
C PHE A 557 -5.59 -36.64 -14.43
N PRO A 558 -4.59 -36.59 -13.54
CA PRO A 558 -3.19 -36.61 -13.95
C PRO A 558 -2.90 -37.94 -14.66
N ASN A 559 -2.34 -37.88 -15.86
CA ASN A 559 -1.93 -39.06 -16.63
C ASN A 559 -0.63 -38.79 -17.41
N HIS A 560 0.30 -38.08 -16.78
CA HIS A 560 1.59 -37.72 -17.36
C HIS A 560 2.67 -38.68 -16.87
N THR A 561 2.51 -39.97 -17.17
CA THR A 561 3.46 -41.02 -16.74
C THR A 561 4.90 -40.70 -17.11
N GLY A 562 5.15 -40.19 -18.32
CA GLY A 562 6.50 -39.75 -18.73
C GLY A 562 7.07 -38.58 -17.91
N LYS A 563 6.23 -37.72 -17.34
CA LYS A 563 6.69 -36.61 -16.48
C LYS A 563 7.04 -37.04 -15.07
N VAL A 564 6.57 -38.20 -14.60
CA VAL A 564 6.98 -38.75 -13.31
C VAL A 564 8.47 -39.11 -13.31
N GLU A 565 9.02 -39.54 -14.45
CA GLU A 565 10.46 -39.81 -14.58
C GLU A 565 11.28 -38.51 -14.56
N GLU A 566 10.76 -37.44 -15.16
CA GLU A 566 11.43 -36.14 -15.21
C GLU A 566 11.36 -35.38 -13.88
N PHE A 567 10.23 -35.50 -13.16
CA PHE A 567 9.89 -34.77 -11.93
C PHE A 567 9.19 -35.68 -10.90
N PRO A 568 9.89 -36.68 -10.34
CA PRO A 568 9.29 -37.67 -9.44
C PRO A 568 8.79 -37.09 -8.11
N ASP A 569 9.33 -35.95 -7.68
CA ASP A 569 9.02 -35.33 -6.38
C ASP A 569 7.94 -34.24 -6.47
N VAL A 570 7.33 -34.01 -7.64
CA VAL A 570 6.23 -33.04 -7.80
C VAL A 570 4.92 -33.66 -7.32
N LEU A 571 4.29 -33.01 -6.35
CA LEU A 571 2.98 -33.39 -5.84
C LEU A 571 1.88 -32.70 -6.65
N HIS A 572 0.94 -33.46 -7.16
CA HIS A 572 -0.21 -32.99 -7.91
C HIS A 572 -1.49 -33.01 -7.05
N VAL A 573 -2.17 -31.87 -6.97
CA VAL A 573 -3.52 -31.74 -6.39
C VAL A 573 -4.51 -31.51 -7.52
N SER A 574 -5.52 -32.39 -7.62
CA SER A 574 -6.53 -32.33 -8.69
C SER A 574 -7.65 -31.33 -8.37
N PHE A 575 -8.37 -30.93 -9.42
CA PHE A 575 -9.51 -30.04 -9.28
C PHE A 575 -10.64 -30.66 -8.45
N GLU A 576 -10.84 -31.97 -8.56
CA GLU A 576 -11.86 -32.72 -7.80
C GLU A 576 -11.57 -32.70 -6.29
N GLU A 577 -10.30 -32.78 -5.89
CA GLU A 577 -9.91 -32.61 -4.48
C GLU A 577 -10.19 -31.19 -3.99
N LEU A 578 -9.93 -30.16 -4.82
CA LEU A 578 -10.30 -28.78 -4.47
C LEU A 578 -11.81 -28.61 -4.37
N GLN A 579 -12.58 -29.27 -5.24
CA GLN A 579 -14.03 -29.26 -5.19
C GLN A 579 -14.56 -29.86 -3.88
N ASP A 580 -13.99 -30.99 -3.42
CA ASP A 580 -14.38 -31.61 -2.14
C ASP A 580 -13.97 -30.75 -0.94
N LYS A 581 -12.69 -30.34 -0.88
CA LYS A 581 -12.10 -29.73 0.33
C LYS A 581 -12.30 -28.23 0.47
N LEU A 582 -12.29 -27.49 -0.64
CA LEU A 582 -12.27 -26.03 -0.63
C LEU A 582 -13.53 -25.43 -1.23
N PHE A 583 -14.10 -26.02 -2.28
CA PHE A 583 -15.30 -25.48 -2.92
C PHE A 583 -16.61 -26.13 -2.47
N GLY A 584 -16.58 -27.25 -1.73
CA GLY A 584 -17.76 -28.03 -1.37
C GLY A 584 -18.82 -27.24 -0.60
N ASN A 585 -18.39 -26.33 0.28
CA ASN A 585 -19.29 -25.47 1.06
C ASN A 585 -20.10 -24.48 0.20
N LEU A 586 -19.56 -24.04 -0.95
CA LEU A 586 -20.26 -23.14 -1.88
C LEU A 586 -21.46 -23.84 -2.55
N LEU A 587 -21.41 -25.16 -2.69
CA LEU A 587 -22.50 -25.98 -3.23
C LEU A 587 -23.63 -26.19 -2.20
N ILE A 588 -23.32 -26.06 -0.90
CA ILE A 588 -24.27 -26.20 0.21
C ILE A 588 -24.99 -24.87 0.50
N GLU A 589 -24.29 -23.74 0.48
CA GLU A 589 -24.87 -22.40 0.68
C GLU A 589 -25.95 -22.03 -0.35
N ARG A 590 -25.91 -22.63 -1.55
CA ARG A 590 -26.98 -22.48 -2.57
C ARG A 590 -28.25 -23.25 -2.25
N ARG A 591 -28.19 -24.31 -1.45
CA ARG A 591 -29.37 -25.13 -1.08
C ARG A 591 -30.14 -24.54 0.11
N SER A 592 -29.51 -23.72 0.93
CA SER A 592 -30.13 -23.05 2.08
C SER A 592 -30.72 -21.67 1.76
N GLY A 593 -30.52 -21.17 0.53
CA GLY A 593 -31.08 -19.91 0.03
C GLY A 593 -32.13 -20.05 -1.08
N GLN A 594 -32.64 -21.27 -1.33
CA GLN A 594 -33.78 -21.53 -2.21
C GLN A 594 -35.06 -21.74 -1.41
#